data_AF-A0A933BAH7-F1
#
_entry.id   AF-A0A933BAH7-F1
#
_cell.length_a   1.000
_cell.length_b   1.000
_cell.length_c   1.000
_cell.angle_alpha   90.00
_cell.angle_beta   90.00
_cell.angle_gamma   90.00
#
_symmetry.space_group_name_H-M   'P 1'
#
loop_
_entity.id
_entity.type
_entity.pdbx_description
1 polymer ?
#
loop_
_entity_poly.entity_id
_entity_poly.type
_entity_poly.pdbx_seq_one_letter_code
_entity_poly.pdbx_strand_id
1 'polypeptide(L)'
;MRVEQTTLPKKYHDAVLHWQRHNFPDYGLLPDNWQKYFPNDPEFCLCAKMEVGMGETVEVGDAKGQKRREKPEELGEEAAKHLLAIIRAQASTEFGSIQQHEGTLARAQDDEDRFWVLRVMAEELRHGYQMFHLLVSQDWSAVSGQKAEEMVEEILSMQTGSHVLDAFNLEYDSFVDNVVFAAVIDRVGKYQLSMQRVCSYKPFASSMPPMLREEAFHLAAGVMPLRRWVQRAAQGNALITTSAIQKAFNKWVPRGLEMFGHEKGGESNIRFGFKNMKNAEAQDLYYEECKRMIADLNQRYIRARLPKLSPDEAESVAAKLLSERGRREGIGHEELIELPDKRFFRRKGVPAFTMAGVRGDAFALVEDYVRHLAAHLPEPYLHSRDMKQYVESLR
;
A
#
# COMPACT_ATOMS: atom_id res chain seq x y z
N MET A 1 -18.14 17.86 -2.82
CA MET A 1 -16.94 18.17 -2.03
C MET A 1 -16.19 19.29 -2.71
N ARG A 2 -15.97 20.39 -2.01
CA ARG A 2 -15.13 21.49 -2.50
C ARG A 2 -13.71 21.20 -2.06
N VAL A 3 -12.75 21.33 -2.97
CA VAL A 3 -11.32 21.08 -2.71
C VAL A 3 -10.57 22.36 -2.99
N GLU A 4 -9.73 22.77 -2.05
CA GLU A 4 -8.74 23.83 -2.25
C GLU A 4 -7.45 23.22 -2.78
N GLN A 5 -6.84 23.87 -3.77
CA GLN A 5 -5.57 23.47 -4.36
C GLN A 5 -4.51 24.51 -4.04
N THR A 6 -3.36 24.07 -3.53
CA THR A 6 -2.29 24.97 -3.12
C THR A 6 -0.94 24.42 -3.55
N THR A 7 -0.09 25.31 -4.06
CA THR A 7 1.32 25.02 -4.35
C THR A 7 2.17 25.32 -3.12
N LEU A 8 3.15 24.47 -2.82
CA LEU A 8 4.15 24.73 -1.80
C LEU A 8 4.89 26.04 -2.09
N PRO A 9 5.42 26.72 -1.05
CA PRO A 9 6.37 27.81 -1.24
C PRO A 9 7.50 27.39 -2.18
N LYS A 10 7.94 28.31 -3.04
CA LYS A 10 8.85 28.04 -4.18
C LYS A 10 10.02 27.12 -3.82
N LYS A 11 10.70 27.38 -2.70
CA LYS A 11 11.86 26.58 -2.29
C LYS A 11 11.55 25.08 -2.10
N TYR A 12 10.39 24.74 -1.52
CA TYR A 12 9.99 23.36 -1.28
C TYR A 12 9.42 22.73 -2.55
N HIS A 13 8.70 23.50 -3.36
CA HIS A 13 8.24 23.05 -4.67
C HIS A 13 9.43 22.65 -5.56
N ASP A 14 10.44 23.52 -5.65
CA ASP A 14 11.66 23.26 -6.43
C ASP A 14 12.43 22.03 -5.91
N ALA A 15 12.45 21.81 -4.60
CA ALA A 15 13.07 20.63 -3.98
C ALA A 15 12.35 19.33 -4.39
N VAL A 16 11.01 19.31 -4.36
CA VAL A 16 10.22 18.16 -4.84
C VAL A 16 10.47 17.93 -6.33
N LEU A 17 10.47 18.99 -7.16
CA LEU A 17 10.77 18.84 -8.60
C LEU A 17 12.19 18.35 -8.85
N HIS A 18 13.17 18.77 -8.06
CA HIS A 18 14.54 18.27 -8.14
C HIS A 18 14.59 16.78 -7.81
N TRP A 19 13.95 16.36 -6.72
CA TRP A 19 13.85 14.96 -6.33
C TRP A 19 13.14 14.11 -7.40
N GLN A 20 12.02 14.61 -7.93
CA GLN A 20 11.24 13.94 -8.98
C GLN A 20 12.07 13.68 -10.22
N ARG A 21 12.85 14.66 -10.70
CA ARG A 21 13.69 14.46 -11.89
C ARG A 21 14.73 13.35 -11.74
N HIS A 22 15.14 13.04 -10.51
CA HIS A 22 16.12 12.00 -10.23
C HIS A 22 15.48 10.63 -9.99
N ASN A 23 14.38 10.57 -9.23
CA ASN A 23 13.76 9.33 -8.78
C ASN A 23 12.55 8.91 -9.65
N PHE A 24 12.07 9.80 -10.51
CA PHE A 24 10.95 9.55 -11.42
C PHE A 24 11.22 10.21 -12.79
N PRO A 25 12.23 9.73 -13.54
CA PRO A 25 12.64 10.34 -14.81
C PRO A 25 11.57 10.27 -15.90
N ASP A 26 10.72 9.23 -15.88
CA ASP A 26 9.66 8.99 -16.86
C ASP A 26 8.39 9.84 -16.65
N TYR A 27 8.36 10.71 -15.65
CA TYR A 27 7.19 11.57 -15.35
C TYR A 27 6.71 12.36 -16.57
N GLY A 28 7.64 12.81 -17.43
CA GLY A 28 7.32 13.58 -18.65
C GLY A 28 6.48 12.81 -19.68
N LEU A 29 6.47 11.47 -19.65
CA LEU A 29 5.64 10.67 -20.55
C LEU A 29 4.14 10.81 -20.25
N LEU A 30 3.80 11.10 -18.99
CA LEU A 30 2.43 11.07 -18.51
C LEU A 30 1.58 12.21 -19.11
N PRO A 31 1.99 13.50 -19.08
CA PRO A 31 1.26 14.57 -19.75
C PRO A 31 1.11 14.34 -21.26
N ASP A 32 2.18 13.90 -21.94
CA ASP A 32 2.19 13.67 -23.39
C ASP A 32 1.19 12.60 -23.84
N ASN A 33 0.79 11.71 -22.93
CA ASN A 33 -0.09 10.58 -23.22
C ASN A 33 -1.38 10.57 -22.37
N TRP A 34 -1.66 11.63 -21.61
CA TRP A 34 -2.80 11.65 -20.67
C TRP A 34 -4.12 11.35 -21.38
N GLN A 35 -4.38 12.05 -22.49
CA GLN A 35 -5.61 11.90 -23.27
C GLN A 35 -5.75 10.50 -23.91
N LYS A 36 -4.65 9.78 -24.11
CA LYS A 36 -4.68 8.42 -24.67
C LYS A 36 -5.14 7.39 -23.64
N TYR A 37 -4.60 7.45 -22.43
CA TYR A 37 -4.84 6.43 -21.39
C TYR A 37 -5.90 6.83 -20.37
N PHE A 38 -6.14 8.13 -20.18
CA PHE A 38 -7.06 8.67 -19.17
C PHE A 38 -8.00 9.76 -19.75
N PRO A 39 -8.69 9.50 -20.89
CA PRO A 39 -9.48 10.53 -21.60
C PRO A 39 -10.65 11.11 -20.81
N ASN A 40 -11.08 10.42 -19.75
CA ASN A 40 -12.22 10.82 -18.93
C ASN A 40 -11.80 11.45 -17.59
N ASP A 41 -10.48 11.54 -17.33
CA ASP A 41 -9.94 12.12 -16.11
C ASP A 41 -9.38 13.53 -16.37
N PRO A 42 -9.53 14.46 -15.41
CA PRO A 42 -8.85 15.75 -15.50
C PRO A 42 -7.33 15.56 -15.53
N GLU A 43 -6.61 16.42 -16.25
CA GLU A 43 -5.15 16.37 -16.29
C GLU A 43 -4.54 16.43 -14.88
N PHE A 44 -3.46 15.67 -14.70
CA PHE A 44 -2.73 15.64 -13.45
C PHE A 44 -2.17 17.02 -13.09
N CYS A 45 -2.22 17.35 -11.79
CA CYS A 45 -1.66 18.58 -11.25
C CYS A 45 -0.91 18.28 -9.94
N LEU A 46 0.36 18.68 -9.88
CA LEU A 46 1.18 18.58 -8.68
C LEU A 46 0.83 19.71 -7.70
N CYS A 47 -0.15 19.46 -6.84
CA CYS A 47 -0.61 20.39 -5.82
C CYS A 47 -1.08 19.67 -4.53
N ALA A 48 -1.03 20.38 -3.41
CA ALA A 48 -1.70 19.94 -2.19
C ALA A 48 -3.21 20.16 -2.36
N LYS A 49 -4.02 19.15 -2.02
CA LYS A 49 -5.48 19.18 -2.11
C LYS A 49 -6.08 19.04 -0.72
N MET A 50 -6.90 20.02 -0.32
CA MET A 50 -7.52 20.03 1.01
C MET A 50 -9.05 20.07 0.86
N GLU A 51 -9.78 19.19 1.55
CA GLU A 51 -11.24 19.29 1.61
C GLU A 51 -11.67 20.54 2.40
N VAL A 52 -12.53 21.32 1.76
CA VAL A 52 -13.18 22.50 2.33
C VAL A 52 -14.53 22.11 2.92
N GLY A 53 -14.81 22.59 4.13
CA GLY A 53 -16.09 22.32 4.83
C GLY A 53 -16.09 21.05 5.66
N MET A 54 -14.90 20.54 6.04
CA MET A 54 -14.77 19.50 7.05
C MET A 54 -15.46 19.91 8.36
N GLY A 55 -16.07 18.94 9.05
CA GLY A 55 -16.74 19.17 10.32
C GLY A 55 -15.82 19.81 11.37
N GLU A 56 -16.36 20.73 12.16
CA GLU A 56 -15.60 21.52 13.15
C GLU A 56 -15.35 20.77 14.46
N THR A 57 -16.00 19.62 14.67
CA THR A 57 -15.94 18.88 15.94
C THR A 57 -15.14 17.59 15.84
N VAL A 58 -14.47 17.22 16.93
CA VAL A 58 -13.75 15.95 17.07
C VAL A 58 -14.76 14.81 17.25
N GLU A 59 -14.62 13.74 16.46
CA GLU A 59 -15.61 12.66 16.39
C GLU A 59 -15.34 11.51 17.37
N VAL A 60 -14.07 11.28 17.72
CA VAL A 60 -13.59 10.13 18.50
C VAL A 60 -12.48 10.53 19.47
N GLY A 61 -12.22 9.71 20.49
CA GLY A 61 -11.19 9.94 21.49
C GLY A 61 -11.61 10.84 22.66
N ASP A 62 -10.66 11.20 23.51
CA ASP A 62 -10.87 11.94 24.75
C ASP A 62 -11.46 13.33 24.52
N ALA A 63 -11.11 13.95 23.39
CA ALA A 63 -11.57 15.28 23.01
C ALA A 63 -12.88 15.27 22.21
N LYS A 64 -13.61 14.13 22.15
CA LYS A 64 -14.86 14.02 21.39
C LYS A 64 -15.85 15.13 21.77
N GLY A 65 -16.44 15.76 20.75
CA GLY A 65 -17.38 16.87 20.90
C GLY A 65 -16.73 18.25 21.05
N GLN A 66 -15.42 18.33 21.28
CA GLN A 66 -14.68 19.59 21.27
C GLN A 66 -14.41 20.07 19.84
N LYS A 67 -14.02 21.34 19.68
CA LYS A 67 -13.56 21.89 18.39
C LYS A 67 -12.30 21.16 17.92
N ARG A 68 -12.20 20.81 16.64
CA ARG A 68 -10.96 20.32 16.03
C ARG A 68 -9.85 21.37 16.15
N ARG A 69 -8.62 20.89 16.28
CA ARG A 69 -7.43 21.72 16.39
C ARG A 69 -7.01 22.21 15.01
N GLU A 70 -6.63 23.46 14.91
CA GLU A 70 -6.14 24.08 13.67
C GLU A 70 -4.63 24.24 13.67
N LYS A 71 -4.02 24.33 14.86
CA LYS A 71 -2.57 24.49 15.02
C LYS A 71 -1.93 23.36 15.83
N PRO A 72 -0.65 23.02 15.58
CA PRO A 72 0.05 21.97 16.31
C PRO A 72 0.07 22.19 17.83
N GLU A 73 0.24 23.43 18.31
CA GLU A 73 0.30 23.72 19.76
C GLU A 73 -1.01 23.41 20.51
N GLU A 74 -2.14 23.30 19.81
CA GLU A 74 -3.45 23.05 20.42
C GLU A 74 -3.73 21.56 20.71
N LEU A 75 -2.88 20.65 20.20
CA LEU A 75 -3.01 19.20 20.39
C LEU A 75 -2.47 18.73 21.75
N GLY A 76 -1.59 19.52 22.37
CA GLY A 76 -0.74 19.06 23.48
C GLY A 76 0.50 18.31 22.99
N GLU A 77 1.56 18.34 23.78
CA GLU A 77 2.91 17.94 23.36
C GLU A 77 2.99 16.47 22.87
N GLU A 78 2.45 15.52 23.64
CA GLU A 78 2.48 14.09 23.31
C GLU A 78 1.72 13.79 22.01
N ALA A 79 0.52 14.38 21.86
CA ALA A 79 -0.32 14.18 20.69
C ALA A 79 0.31 14.83 19.45
N ALA A 80 0.86 16.04 19.58
CA ALA A 80 1.54 16.73 18.49
C ALA A 80 2.75 15.95 17.97
N LYS A 81 3.58 15.40 18.88
CA LYS A 81 4.74 14.55 18.52
C LYS A 81 4.31 13.29 17.76
N HIS A 82 3.27 12.61 18.23
CA HIS A 82 2.73 11.44 17.52
C HIS A 82 2.16 11.78 16.15
N LEU A 83 1.40 12.88 16.03
CA LEU A 83 0.84 13.29 14.75
C LEU A 83 1.93 13.68 13.74
N LEU A 84 2.96 14.39 14.21
CA LEU A 84 4.09 14.74 13.35
C LEU A 84 4.80 13.48 12.83
N ALA A 85 5.01 12.47 13.68
CA ALA A 85 5.57 11.20 13.26
C ALA A 85 4.69 10.49 12.20
N ILE A 86 3.36 10.56 12.33
CA ILE A 86 2.42 10.03 11.34
C ILE A 86 2.53 10.78 10.01
N ILE A 87 2.57 12.13 10.02
CA ILE A 87 2.69 12.95 8.80
C ILE A 87 4.01 12.63 8.07
N ARG A 88 5.11 12.52 8.83
CA ARG A 88 6.42 12.18 8.27
C ARG A 88 6.47 10.75 7.73
N ALA A 89 5.84 9.80 8.43
CA ALA A 89 5.72 8.43 7.95
C ALA A 89 4.94 8.38 6.63
N GLN A 90 3.78 9.06 6.55
CA GLN A 90 2.99 9.15 5.33
C GLN A 90 3.81 9.78 4.20
N ALA A 91 4.47 10.92 4.43
CA ALA A 91 5.33 11.52 3.41
C ALA A 91 6.42 10.55 2.91
N SER A 92 7.07 9.85 3.84
CA SER A 92 8.09 8.84 3.51
C SER A 92 7.54 7.70 2.67
N THR A 93 6.30 7.26 2.87
CA THR A 93 5.73 6.15 2.08
C THR A 93 5.49 6.56 0.64
N GLU A 94 5.00 7.79 0.40
CA GLU A 94 4.65 8.18 -0.97
C GLU A 94 5.89 8.42 -1.83
N PHE A 95 6.99 8.91 -1.24
CA PHE A 95 8.27 9.01 -1.95
C PHE A 95 8.94 7.64 -2.11
N GLY A 96 8.82 6.76 -1.11
CA GLY A 96 9.38 5.40 -1.18
C GLY A 96 8.70 4.53 -2.23
N SER A 97 7.37 4.64 -2.39
CA SER A 97 6.63 3.86 -3.39
C SER A 97 7.12 4.18 -4.80
N ILE A 98 7.37 5.46 -5.11
CA ILE A 98 7.88 5.89 -6.41
C ILE A 98 9.23 5.24 -6.72
N GLN A 99 10.17 5.23 -5.75
CA GLN A 99 11.48 4.58 -5.93
C GLN A 99 11.34 3.08 -6.23
N GLN A 100 10.43 2.39 -5.54
CA GLN A 100 10.17 0.97 -5.76
C GLN A 100 9.52 0.70 -7.13
N HIS A 101 8.51 1.49 -7.51
CA HIS A 101 7.81 1.37 -8.79
C HIS A 101 8.76 1.61 -9.98
N GLU A 102 9.59 2.66 -9.90
CA GLU A 102 10.53 3.04 -10.96
C GLU A 102 11.45 1.87 -11.36
N GLY A 103 12.03 1.18 -10.37
CA GLY A 103 13.06 0.15 -10.62
C GLY A 103 12.61 -1.06 -11.45
N THR A 104 11.30 -1.19 -11.68
CA THR A 104 10.70 -2.27 -12.48
C THR A 104 9.69 -1.78 -13.52
N LEU A 105 9.47 -0.47 -13.65
CA LEU A 105 8.49 0.13 -14.57
C LEU A 105 8.74 -0.27 -16.03
N ALA A 106 10.00 -0.23 -16.47
CA ALA A 106 10.40 -0.61 -17.83
C ALA A 106 10.16 -2.10 -18.16
N ARG A 107 9.83 -2.93 -17.17
CA ARG A 107 9.55 -4.37 -17.32
C ARG A 107 8.07 -4.68 -17.55
N ALA A 108 7.21 -3.65 -17.65
CA ALA A 108 5.81 -3.79 -18.00
C ALA A 108 5.62 -4.55 -19.32
N GLN A 109 4.64 -5.45 -19.36
CA GLN A 109 4.33 -6.25 -20.56
C GLN A 109 3.27 -5.60 -21.45
N ASP A 110 2.57 -4.60 -20.92
CA ASP A 110 1.49 -3.87 -21.57
C ASP A 110 1.68 -2.38 -21.31
N ASP A 111 1.55 -1.56 -22.36
CA ASP A 111 1.67 -0.11 -22.23
C ASP A 111 0.56 0.46 -21.35
N GLU A 112 -0.65 -0.11 -21.40
CA GLU A 112 -1.75 0.31 -20.52
C GLU A 112 -1.33 0.18 -19.05
N ASP A 113 -0.76 -0.97 -18.67
CA ASP A 113 -0.30 -1.22 -17.30
C ASP A 113 0.84 -0.31 -16.90
N ARG A 114 1.78 -0.05 -17.82
CA ARG A 114 2.88 0.90 -17.59
C ARG A 114 2.36 2.29 -17.30
N PHE A 115 1.40 2.78 -18.08
CA PHE A 115 0.83 4.12 -17.90
C PHE A 115 -0.04 4.23 -16.65
N TRP A 116 -0.71 3.14 -16.25
CA TRP A 116 -1.43 3.12 -14.97
C TRP A 116 -0.46 3.21 -13.79
N VAL A 117 0.66 2.49 -13.80
CA VAL A 117 1.71 2.63 -12.77
C VAL A 117 2.32 4.03 -12.79
N LEU A 118 2.59 4.61 -13.97
CA LEU A 118 3.06 6.00 -14.07
C LEU A 118 2.09 7.00 -13.41
N ARG A 119 0.78 6.79 -13.58
CA ARG A 119 -0.23 7.62 -12.92
C ARG A 119 -0.21 7.42 -11.40
N VAL A 120 -0.12 6.18 -10.92
CA VAL A 120 0.06 5.89 -9.47
C VAL A 120 1.26 6.66 -8.94
N MET A 121 2.45 6.54 -9.56
CA MET A 121 3.66 7.26 -9.13
C MET A 121 3.48 8.78 -9.10
N ALA A 122 2.73 9.36 -10.06
CA ALA A 122 2.45 10.80 -10.07
C ALA A 122 1.47 11.20 -8.95
N GLU A 123 0.43 10.41 -8.71
CA GLU A 123 -0.51 10.62 -7.60
C GLU A 123 0.21 10.45 -6.24
N GLU A 124 1.08 9.46 -6.07
CA GLU A 124 1.96 9.31 -4.89
C GLU A 124 2.89 10.52 -4.69
N LEU A 125 3.49 11.06 -5.76
CA LEU A 125 4.29 12.28 -5.67
C LEU A 125 3.46 13.46 -5.14
N ARG A 126 2.20 13.55 -5.57
CA ARG A 126 1.24 14.56 -5.11
C ARG A 126 0.84 14.34 -3.65
N HIS A 127 0.71 13.09 -3.21
CA HIS A 127 0.41 12.74 -1.82
C HIS A 127 1.57 13.16 -0.90
N GLY A 128 2.82 12.87 -1.29
CA GLY A 128 4.01 13.32 -0.56
C GLY A 128 4.11 14.85 -0.52
N TYR A 129 3.84 15.51 -1.65
CA TYR A 129 3.75 16.97 -1.75
C TYR A 129 2.70 17.57 -0.80
N GLN A 130 1.56 16.88 -0.64
CA GLN A 130 0.51 17.28 0.28
C GLN A 130 0.90 17.10 1.75
N MET A 131 1.65 16.04 2.08
CA MET A 131 2.20 15.90 3.44
C MET A 131 3.23 16.99 3.74
N PHE A 132 4.06 17.37 2.77
CA PHE A 132 4.94 18.53 2.90
C PHE A 132 4.16 19.81 3.13
N HIS A 133 3.01 20.00 2.48
CA HIS A 133 2.15 21.16 2.73
C HIS A 133 1.73 21.24 4.21
N LEU A 134 1.43 20.11 4.86
CA LEU A 134 1.13 20.08 6.30
C LEU A 134 2.36 20.40 7.17
N LEU A 135 3.56 20.02 6.73
CA LEU A 135 4.81 20.31 7.44
C LEU A 135 5.25 21.77 7.32
N VAL A 136 4.98 22.42 6.18
CA VAL A 136 5.49 23.78 5.90
C VAL A 136 4.46 24.89 6.12
N SER A 137 3.16 24.57 6.22
CA SER A 137 2.10 25.55 6.43
C SER A 137 1.89 25.94 7.90
N GLN A 138 2.48 25.17 8.83
CA GLN A 138 2.37 25.38 10.28
C GLN A 138 3.74 25.26 10.93
N ASP A 139 3.91 25.90 12.08
CA ASP A 139 5.16 25.82 12.84
C ASP A 139 5.17 24.59 13.75
N TRP A 140 5.98 23.60 13.38
CA TRP A 140 6.19 22.39 14.16
C TRP A 140 7.43 22.47 15.06
N SER A 141 8.19 23.58 15.05
CA SER A 141 9.48 23.68 15.74
C SER A 141 9.38 23.52 17.25
N ALA A 142 8.28 23.98 17.86
CA ALA A 142 8.01 23.76 19.28
C ALA A 142 7.77 22.28 19.64
N VAL A 143 7.37 21.46 18.66
CA VAL A 143 7.08 20.03 18.82
C VAL A 143 8.31 19.17 18.51
N SER A 144 9.01 19.49 17.42
CA SER A 144 10.12 18.68 16.89
C SER A 144 11.52 19.17 17.26
N GLY A 145 11.66 20.44 17.62
CA GLY A 145 12.97 21.11 17.67
C GLY A 145 13.63 21.32 16.30
N GLN A 146 12.94 20.95 15.21
CA GLN A 146 13.44 21.02 13.83
C GLN A 146 12.65 22.06 13.03
N LYS A 147 13.34 22.71 12.08
CA LYS A 147 12.67 23.56 11.08
C LYS A 147 12.00 22.69 10.02
N ALA A 148 10.94 23.21 9.39
CA ALA A 148 10.26 22.50 8.31
C ALA A 148 11.20 22.12 7.14
N GLU A 149 12.23 22.93 6.89
CA GLU A 149 13.24 22.67 5.87
C GLU A 149 14.11 21.45 6.16
N GLU A 150 14.52 21.27 7.42
CA GLU A 150 15.28 20.09 7.85
C GLU A 150 14.43 18.82 7.71
N MET A 151 13.14 18.89 8.05
CA MET A 151 12.23 17.75 7.91
C MET A 151 11.99 17.37 6.45
N VAL A 152 11.82 18.36 5.56
CA VAL A 152 11.64 18.12 4.12
C VAL A 152 12.91 17.54 3.51
N GLU A 153 14.08 18.09 3.84
CA GLU A 153 15.37 17.59 3.36
C GLU A 153 15.62 16.16 3.83
N GLU A 154 15.36 15.86 5.10
CA GLU A 154 15.50 14.51 5.65
C GLU A 154 14.65 13.50 4.87
N ILE A 155 13.37 13.81 4.62
CA ILE A 155 12.46 12.92 3.90
C ILE A 155 12.90 12.75 2.44
N LEU A 156 13.25 13.83 1.74
CA LEU A 156 13.71 13.75 0.35
C LEU A 156 15.06 13.04 0.21
N SER A 157 15.88 13.01 1.25
CA SER A 157 17.15 12.28 1.27
C SER A 157 17.01 10.77 1.49
N MET A 158 15.82 10.30 1.91
CA MET A 158 15.58 8.86 2.10
C MET A 158 15.70 8.10 0.79
N GLN A 159 16.19 6.86 0.90
CA GLN A 159 16.33 5.90 -0.18
C GLN A 159 15.75 4.56 0.28
N THR A 160 15.47 3.65 -0.66
CA THR A 160 15.13 2.26 -0.32
C THR A 160 16.12 1.68 0.68
N GLY A 161 15.63 1.30 1.86
CA GLY A 161 16.43 0.86 3.00
C GLY A 161 16.46 1.85 4.18
N SER A 162 16.02 3.09 4.01
CA SER A 162 15.96 4.12 5.05
C SER A 162 14.58 4.77 5.24
N HIS A 163 13.54 4.32 4.53
CA HIS A 163 12.17 4.80 4.73
C HIS A 163 11.61 4.33 6.08
N VAL A 164 10.61 5.08 6.58
CA VAL A 164 10.04 4.87 7.91
C VAL A 164 9.37 3.50 8.08
N LEU A 165 8.74 2.97 7.03
CA LEU A 165 8.06 1.68 7.06
C LEU A 165 8.79 0.64 6.21
N ASP A 166 9.07 -0.52 6.80
CA ASP A 166 9.86 -1.60 6.17
C ASP A 166 9.33 -2.04 4.80
N ALA A 167 8.01 -1.97 4.57
CA ALA A 167 7.42 -2.34 3.28
C ALA A 167 7.97 -1.50 2.11
N PHE A 168 8.37 -0.25 2.38
CA PHE A 168 8.94 0.69 1.40
C PHE A 168 10.47 0.60 1.33
N ASN A 169 11.06 -0.35 2.04
CA ASN A 169 12.49 -0.64 2.02
C ASN A 169 12.80 -1.97 1.30
N LEU A 170 11.81 -2.56 0.62
CA LEU A 170 11.95 -3.79 -0.14
C LEU A 170 11.94 -3.52 -1.63
N GLU A 171 12.94 -4.00 -2.34
CA GLU A 171 12.98 -3.90 -3.80
C GLU A 171 11.85 -4.68 -4.46
N TYR A 172 11.38 -4.18 -5.60
CA TYR A 172 10.51 -4.94 -6.51
C TYR A 172 11.37 -5.85 -7.38
N ASP A 173 11.04 -7.14 -7.41
CA ASP A 173 11.77 -8.14 -8.19
C ASP A 173 11.33 -8.16 -9.66
N SER A 174 10.07 -7.76 -9.91
CA SER A 174 9.44 -7.82 -11.22
C SER A 174 8.30 -6.82 -11.37
N PHE A 175 7.77 -6.66 -12.57
CA PHE A 175 6.56 -5.88 -12.78
C PHE A 175 5.31 -6.48 -12.11
N VAL A 176 5.33 -7.78 -11.76
CA VAL A 176 4.25 -8.39 -10.96
C VAL A 176 4.20 -7.75 -9.57
N ASP A 177 5.34 -7.36 -8.99
CA ASP A 177 5.38 -6.67 -7.71
C ASP A 177 4.69 -5.30 -7.79
N ASN A 178 4.86 -4.51 -8.86
CA ASN A 178 4.14 -3.24 -9.03
C ASN A 178 2.63 -3.40 -8.84
N VAL A 179 2.08 -4.36 -9.59
CA VAL A 179 0.63 -4.57 -9.66
C VAL A 179 0.12 -5.21 -8.38
N VAL A 180 0.84 -6.18 -7.82
CA VAL A 180 0.46 -6.79 -6.53
C VAL A 180 0.59 -5.80 -5.39
N PHE A 181 1.61 -4.95 -5.38
CA PHE A 181 1.77 -3.88 -4.40
C PHE A 181 0.57 -2.92 -4.45
N ALA A 182 0.19 -2.41 -5.62
CA ALA A 182 -1.01 -1.57 -5.75
C ALA A 182 -2.30 -2.29 -5.30
N ALA A 183 -2.39 -3.61 -5.48
CA ALA A 183 -3.55 -4.39 -5.03
C ALA A 183 -3.59 -4.63 -3.52
N VAL A 184 -2.42 -4.60 -2.84
CA VAL A 184 -2.20 -5.11 -1.48
C VAL A 184 -1.74 -4.03 -0.51
N ILE A 185 -0.74 -3.23 -0.87
CA ILE A 185 -0.12 -2.21 -0.02
C ILE A 185 -0.87 -0.87 -0.12
N ASP A 186 -1.20 -0.39 -1.31
CA ASP A 186 -2.04 0.82 -1.47
C ASP A 186 -3.44 0.60 -0.85
N ARG A 187 -3.89 -0.67 -0.82
CA ARG A 187 -5.08 -1.04 -0.05
C ARG A 187 -4.94 -0.75 1.44
N VAL A 188 -3.75 -0.91 2.03
CA VAL A 188 -3.47 -0.44 3.38
C VAL A 188 -3.58 1.08 3.45
N GLY A 189 -3.07 1.81 2.46
CA GLY A 189 -3.24 3.26 2.29
C GLY A 189 -4.70 3.68 2.41
N LYS A 190 -5.60 3.07 1.62
CA LYS A 190 -7.05 3.26 1.73
C LYS A 190 -7.55 3.14 3.18
N TYR A 191 -7.16 2.09 3.90
CA TYR A 191 -7.60 1.91 5.29
C TYR A 191 -7.03 2.99 6.21
N GLN A 192 -5.73 3.29 6.12
CA GLN A 192 -5.10 4.32 6.95
C GLN A 192 -5.77 5.68 6.73
N LEU A 193 -5.90 6.13 5.49
CA LEU A 193 -6.54 7.39 5.15
C LEU A 193 -8.03 7.42 5.58
N SER A 194 -8.75 6.31 5.41
CA SER A 194 -10.17 6.21 5.82
C SER A 194 -10.31 6.31 7.34
N MET A 195 -9.42 5.67 8.09
CA MET A 195 -9.39 5.74 9.54
C MET A 195 -8.98 7.14 10.02
N GLN A 196 -8.07 7.80 9.32
CA GLN A 196 -7.44 9.08 9.71
C GLN A 196 -8.25 10.32 9.31
N ARG A 197 -9.25 10.21 8.43
CA ARG A 197 -10.13 11.35 8.06
C ARG A 197 -10.87 11.99 9.25
N VAL A 198 -10.98 11.26 10.36
CA VAL A 198 -11.61 11.71 11.61
C VAL A 198 -10.66 12.51 12.51
N CYS A 199 -9.41 12.73 12.08
CA CYS A 199 -8.34 13.27 12.91
C CYS A 199 -8.77 14.57 13.63
N SER A 200 -8.45 14.65 14.91
CA SER A 200 -8.71 15.81 15.77
C SER A 200 -7.96 17.06 15.30
N TYR A 201 -6.90 16.90 14.51
CA TYR A 201 -6.21 17.98 13.80
C TYR A 201 -6.82 18.20 12.41
N LYS A 202 -7.50 19.33 12.25
CA LYS A 202 -8.31 19.66 11.07
C LYS A 202 -7.49 19.67 9.77
N PRO A 203 -6.29 20.27 9.68
CA PRO A 203 -5.51 20.24 8.44
C PRO A 203 -5.20 18.81 7.96
N PHE A 204 -4.72 17.94 8.84
CA PHE A 204 -4.45 16.54 8.46
C PHE A 204 -5.74 15.79 8.10
N ALA A 205 -6.83 15.99 8.84
CA ALA A 205 -8.10 15.38 8.49
C ALA A 205 -8.62 15.82 7.12
N SER A 206 -8.47 17.12 6.78
CA SER A 206 -8.87 17.70 5.48
C SER A 206 -8.05 17.17 4.31
N SER A 207 -6.84 16.64 4.54
CA SER A 207 -5.98 16.15 3.46
C SER A 207 -6.33 14.71 3.04
N MET A 208 -6.98 13.92 3.90
CA MET A 208 -7.31 12.51 3.63
C MET A 208 -8.32 12.32 2.47
N PRO A 209 -9.44 13.07 2.37
CA PRO A 209 -10.50 12.77 1.41
C PRO A 209 -10.11 12.96 -0.06
N PRO A 210 -9.30 13.97 -0.45
CA PRO A 210 -8.72 14.04 -1.79
C PRO A 210 -7.79 12.86 -2.12
N MET A 211 -6.92 12.42 -1.19
CA MET A 211 -6.05 11.25 -1.40
C MET A 211 -6.87 9.98 -1.56
N LEU A 212 -7.90 9.76 -0.73
CA LEU A 212 -8.79 8.59 -0.82
C LEU A 212 -9.47 8.43 -2.20
N ARG A 213 -9.69 9.52 -2.93
CA ARG A 213 -10.26 9.46 -4.28
C ARG A 213 -9.25 8.97 -5.30
N GLU A 214 -8.01 9.40 -5.17
CA GLU A 214 -6.90 8.97 -6.04
C GLU A 214 -6.53 7.52 -5.70
N GLU A 215 -6.53 7.15 -4.41
CA GLU A 215 -6.30 5.78 -3.95
C GLU A 215 -7.25 4.76 -4.61
N ALA A 216 -8.49 5.17 -4.95
CA ALA A 216 -9.41 4.29 -5.66
C ALA A 216 -8.89 3.88 -7.05
N PHE A 217 -8.15 4.77 -7.72
CA PHE A 217 -7.45 4.45 -8.97
C PHE A 217 -6.28 3.49 -8.71
N HIS A 218 -5.50 3.70 -7.64
CA HIS A 218 -4.39 2.82 -7.29
C HIS A 218 -4.86 1.37 -7.11
N LEU A 219 -5.98 1.18 -6.38
CA LEU A 219 -6.58 -0.15 -6.22
C LEU A 219 -7.05 -0.75 -7.54
N ALA A 220 -7.57 0.07 -8.46
CA ALA A 220 -7.93 -0.38 -9.79
C ALA A 220 -6.67 -0.79 -10.59
N ALA A 221 -5.57 -0.04 -10.47
CA ALA A 221 -4.27 -0.35 -11.09
C ALA A 221 -3.63 -1.64 -10.58
N GLY A 222 -3.95 -2.06 -9.35
CA GLY A 222 -3.61 -3.40 -8.89
C GLY A 222 -4.58 -4.48 -9.39
N VAL A 223 -5.89 -4.27 -9.24
CA VAL A 223 -6.89 -5.33 -9.44
C VAL A 223 -7.16 -5.61 -10.92
N MET A 224 -7.28 -4.58 -11.75
CA MET A 224 -7.66 -4.74 -13.16
C MET A 224 -6.61 -5.52 -13.97
N PRO A 225 -5.30 -5.25 -13.83
CA PRO A 225 -4.29 -6.06 -14.51
C PRO A 225 -4.27 -7.49 -13.99
N LEU A 226 -4.38 -7.71 -12.67
CA LEU A 226 -4.46 -9.06 -12.09
C LEU A 226 -5.61 -9.88 -12.69
N ARG A 227 -6.79 -9.28 -12.85
CA ARG A 227 -7.95 -9.93 -13.51
C ARG A 227 -7.61 -10.36 -14.93
N ARG A 228 -6.98 -9.48 -15.72
CA ARG A 228 -6.58 -9.82 -17.10
C ARG A 228 -5.50 -10.90 -17.11
N TRP A 229 -4.53 -10.83 -16.19
CA TRP A 229 -3.42 -11.77 -16.11
C TRP A 229 -3.87 -13.18 -15.74
N VAL A 230 -4.77 -13.35 -14.74
CA VAL A 230 -5.27 -14.70 -14.39
C VAL A 230 -6.10 -15.32 -15.52
N GLN A 231 -6.85 -14.51 -16.28
CA GLN A 231 -7.56 -15.00 -17.46
C GLN A 231 -6.61 -15.43 -18.59
N ARG A 232 -5.55 -14.63 -18.85
CA ARG A 232 -4.51 -14.99 -19.82
C ARG A 232 -3.72 -16.23 -19.38
N ALA A 233 -3.41 -16.36 -18.09
CA ALA A 233 -2.74 -17.53 -17.51
C ALA A 233 -3.57 -18.81 -17.69
N ALA A 234 -4.89 -18.75 -17.45
CA ALA A 234 -5.81 -19.86 -17.71
C ALA A 234 -5.81 -20.32 -19.18
N GLN A 235 -5.49 -19.41 -20.10
CA GLN A 235 -5.38 -19.66 -21.53
C GLN A 235 -3.98 -20.11 -21.98
N GLY A 236 -3.06 -20.35 -21.03
CA GLY A 236 -1.72 -20.84 -21.31
C GLY A 236 -0.66 -19.76 -21.55
N ASN A 237 -0.91 -18.50 -21.20
CA ASN A 237 0.11 -17.46 -21.26
C ASN A 237 1.25 -17.75 -20.25
N ALA A 238 2.48 -17.82 -20.74
CA ALA A 238 3.66 -18.14 -19.94
C ALA A 238 4.40 -16.93 -19.35
N LEU A 239 4.07 -15.69 -19.76
CA LEU A 239 4.77 -14.48 -19.32
C LEU A 239 4.46 -14.15 -17.85
N ILE A 240 3.18 -14.24 -17.46
CA ILE A 240 2.73 -14.01 -16.08
C ILE A 240 1.82 -15.17 -15.70
N THR A 241 2.31 -16.01 -14.78
CA THR A 241 1.61 -17.22 -14.31
C THR A 241 0.93 -16.96 -12.97
N THR A 242 -0.07 -17.79 -12.63
CA THR A 242 -0.69 -17.75 -11.29
C THR A 242 0.31 -18.06 -10.19
N SER A 243 1.34 -18.87 -10.46
CA SER A 243 2.46 -19.12 -9.53
C SER A 243 3.28 -17.87 -9.24
N ALA A 244 3.63 -17.07 -10.27
CA ALA A 244 4.34 -15.81 -10.07
C ALA A 244 3.51 -14.81 -9.24
N ILE A 245 2.21 -14.72 -9.54
CA ILE A 245 1.26 -13.90 -8.78
C ILE A 245 1.16 -14.38 -7.32
N GLN A 246 1.01 -15.69 -7.10
CA GLN A 246 0.95 -16.28 -5.75
C GLN A 246 2.19 -15.95 -4.91
N LYS A 247 3.39 -16.08 -5.50
CA LYS A 247 4.65 -15.76 -4.81
C LYS A 247 4.74 -14.28 -4.44
N ALA A 248 4.27 -13.38 -5.32
CA ALA A 248 4.19 -11.95 -5.01
C ALA A 248 3.18 -11.67 -3.88
N PHE A 249 2.01 -12.32 -3.86
CA PHE A 249 1.08 -12.23 -2.72
C PHE A 249 1.71 -12.71 -1.41
N ASN A 250 2.46 -13.81 -1.46
CA ASN A 250 3.18 -14.34 -0.30
C ASN A 250 4.26 -13.37 0.22
N LYS A 251 4.88 -12.58 -0.66
CA LYS A 251 5.82 -11.51 -0.30
C LYS A 251 5.10 -10.33 0.35
N TRP A 252 4.05 -9.79 -0.29
CA TRP A 252 3.49 -8.48 0.06
C TRP A 252 2.37 -8.49 1.10
N VAL A 253 1.53 -9.54 1.18
CA VAL A 253 0.45 -9.59 2.17
C VAL A 253 0.98 -9.52 3.61
N PRO A 254 2.06 -10.23 3.99
CA PRO A 254 2.65 -10.07 5.32
C PRO A 254 3.14 -8.65 5.59
N ARG A 255 3.69 -7.94 4.58
CA ARG A 255 4.12 -6.55 4.73
C ARG A 255 2.92 -5.62 4.96
N GLY A 256 1.83 -5.83 4.21
CA GLY A 256 0.60 -5.07 4.38
C GLY A 256 -0.01 -5.23 5.78
N LEU A 257 -0.03 -6.45 6.32
CA LEU A 257 -0.48 -6.69 7.70
C LEU A 257 0.37 -5.93 8.74
N GLU A 258 1.67 -5.86 8.53
CA GLU A 258 2.60 -5.18 9.45
C GLU A 258 2.52 -3.65 9.41
N MET A 259 2.09 -3.08 8.28
CA MET A 259 1.90 -1.64 8.13
C MET A 259 0.78 -1.08 9.00
N PHE A 260 -0.16 -1.92 9.46
CA PHE A 260 -1.12 -1.51 10.48
C PHE A 260 -0.51 -1.36 11.88
N GLY A 261 0.73 -1.82 12.08
CA GLY A 261 1.41 -1.88 13.37
C GLY A 261 1.02 -3.10 14.19
N HIS A 262 1.52 -3.16 15.43
CA HIS A 262 1.24 -4.28 16.35
C HIS A 262 -0.26 -4.41 16.63
N GLU A 263 -0.81 -5.64 16.62
CA GLU A 263 -2.26 -5.92 16.69
C GLU A 263 -2.90 -5.38 17.97
N LYS A 264 -2.16 -5.44 19.09
CA LYS A 264 -2.55 -4.87 20.40
C LYS A 264 -2.47 -3.33 20.46
N GLY A 265 -2.02 -2.67 19.40
CA GLY A 265 -1.81 -1.22 19.34
C GLY A 265 -3.01 -0.42 18.81
N GLY A 266 -2.80 0.89 18.65
CA GLY A 266 -3.78 1.82 18.07
C GLY A 266 -4.62 2.59 19.09
N GLU A 267 -4.60 2.20 20.37
CA GLU A 267 -5.39 2.83 21.43
C GLU A 267 -5.01 4.30 21.66
N SER A 268 -3.72 4.64 21.73
CA SER A 268 -3.28 6.04 21.87
C SER A 268 -3.76 6.91 20.72
N ASN A 269 -3.71 6.42 19.48
CA ASN A 269 -4.18 7.18 18.31
C ASN A 269 -5.71 7.37 18.32
N ILE A 270 -6.47 6.41 18.85
CA ILE A 270 -7.92 6.60 19.07
C ILE A 270 -8.15 7.64 20.16
N ARG A 271 -7.41 7.53 21.27
CA ARG A 271 -7.50 8.45 22.42
C ARG A 271 -7.24 9.90 22.01
N PHE A 272 -6.21 10.16 21.21
CA PHE A 272 -5.92 11.48 20.65
C PHE A 272 -6.89 11.94 19.55
N GLY A 273 -7.78 11.05 19.12
CA GLY A 273 -8.72 11.33 18.04
C GLY A 273 -8.08 11.32 16.65
N PHE A 274 -6.95 10.66 16.45
CA PHE A 274 -6.24 10.58 15.15
C PHE A 274 -6.79 9.49 14.23
N LYS A 275 -7.48 8.50 14.79
CA LYS A 275 -8.17 7.46 14.03
C LYS A 275 -9.33 6.86 14.81
N ASN A 276 -10.23 6.16 14.12
CA ASN A 276 -11.45 5.58 14.72
C ASN A 276 -11.42 4.05 14.90
N MET A 277 -10.32 3.37 14.61
CA MET A 277 -10.27 1.90 14.58
C MET A 277 -8.94 1.36 15.11
N LYS A 278 -9.00 0.23 15.84
CA LYS A 278 -7.80 -0.45 16.39
C LYS A 278 -7.06 -1.20 15.28
N ASN A 279 -5.77 -1.48 15.52
CA ASN A 279 -4.91 -2.12 14.52
C ASN A 279 -5.42 -3.51 14.10
N ALA A 280 -5.79 -4.36 15.07
CA ALA A 280 -6.30 -5.71 14.79
C ALA A 280 -7.57 -5.69 13.94
N GLU A 281 -8.53 -4.82 14.28
CA GLU A 281 -9.78 -4.68 13.53
C GLU A 281 -9.52 -4.24 12.07
N ALA A 282 -8.63 -3.26 11.88
CA ALA A 282 -8.24 -2.80 10.55
C ALA A 282 -7.55 -3.92 9.74
N GLN A 283 -6.65 -4.68 10.36
CA GLN A 283 -6.00 -5.84 9.73
C GLN A 283 -7.01 -6.91 9.32
N ASP A 284 -8.00 -7.19 10.15
CA ASP A 284 -9.03 -8.20 9.87
C ASP A 284 -9.90 -7.78 8.69
N LEU A 285 -10.38 -6.54 8.67
CA LEU A 285 -11.16 -6.01 7.55
C LEU A 285 -10.36 -6.00 6.25
N TYR A 286 -9.10 -5.56 6.31
CA TYR A 286 -8.17 -5.56 5.19
C TYR A 286 -7.98 -6.97 4.62
N TYR A 287 -7.69 -7.94 5.50
CA TYR A 287 -7.44 -9.32 5.08
C TYR A 287 -8.69 -9.95 4.43
N GLU A 288 -9.87 -9.69 4.97
CA GLU A 288 -11.12 -10.14 4.36
C GLU A 288 -11.40 -9.45 3.02
N GLU A 289 -11.00 -8.19 2.84
CA GLU A 289 -11.07 -7.52 1.53
C GLU A 289 -10.11 -8.16 0.51
N CYS A 290 -8.86 -8.44 0.90
CA CYS A 290 -7.92 -9.18 0.06
C CYS A 290 -8.46 -10.59 -0.29
N LYS A 291 -9.15 -11.25 0.64
CA LYS A 291 -9.72 -12.59 0.41
C LYS A 291 -10.81 -12.55 -0.67
N ARG A 292 -11.69 -11.55 -0.62
CA ARG A 292 -12.71 -11.33 -1.66
C ARG A 292 -12.08 -11.02 -3.01
N MET A 293 -11.00 -10.25 -3.04
CA MET A 293 -10.26 -9.99 -4.28
C MET A 293 -9.69 -11.28 -4.88
N ILE A 294 -9.04 -12.13 -4.07
CA ILE A 294 -8.53 -13.43 -4.53
C ILE A 294 -9.65 -14.34 -5.03
N ALA A 295 -10.81 -14.35 -4.37
CA ALA A 295 -11.98 -15.10 -4.83
C ALA A 295 -12.45 -14.65 -6.23
N ASP A 296 -12.50 -13.34 -6.49
CA ASP A 296 -12.81 -12.79 -7.83
C ASP A 296 -11.75 -13.18 -8.87
N LEU A 297 -10.46 -13.18 -8.52
CA LEU A 297 -9.41 -13.65 -9.43
C LEU A 297 -9.58 -15.13 -9.79
N ASN A 298 -9.82 -15.98 -8.79
CA ASN A 298 -10.02 -17.42 -9.00
C ASN A 298 -11.29 -17.71 -9.81
N GLN A 299 -12.40 -17.02 -9.52
CA GLN A 299 -13.62 -17.13 -10.29
C GLN A 299 -13.38 -16.82 -11.77
N ARG A 300 -12.62 -15.76 -12.07
CA ARG A 300 -12.25 -15.37 -13.44
C ARG A 300 -11.35 -16.40 -14.11
N TYR A 301 -10.39 -16.95 -13.37
CA TYR A 301 -9.55 -18.06 -13.85
C TYR A 301 -10.42 -19.26 -14.26
N ILE A 302 -11.32 -19.71 -13.38
CA ILE A 302 -12.23 -20.82 -13.65
C ILE A 302 -13.12 -20.54 -14.86
N ARG A 303 -13.70 -19.33 -14.98
CA ARG A 303 -14.54 -18.97 -16.14
C ARG A 303 -13.74 -18.90 -17.45
N ALA A 304 -12.46 -18.54 -17.40
CA ALA A 304 -11.60 -18.57 -18.59
C ALA A 304 -11.32 -20.02 -19.05
N ARG A 305 -11.23 -20.98 -18.12
CA ARG A 305 -11.09 -22.42 -18.42
C ARG A 305 -12.41 -23.08 -18.80
N LEU A 306 -13.51 -22.68 -18.15
CA LEU A 306 -14.84 -23.26 -18.24
C LEU A 306 -15.88 -22.15 -18.55
N PRO A 307 -15.92 -21.63 -19.79
CA PRO A 307 -16.70 -20.44 -20.14
C PRO A 307 -18.22 -20.61 -20.05
N LYS A 308 -18.71 -21.85 -19.92
CA LYS A 308 -20.14 -22.15 -19.75
C LYS A 308 -20.64 -21.93 -18.32
N LEU A 309 -19.75 -21.82 -17.34
CA LEU A 309 -20.14 -21.62 -15.94
C LEU A 309 -20.59 -20.17 -15.69
N SER A 310 -21.66 -20.05 -14.92
CA SER A 310 -22.05 -18.77 -14.30
C SER A 310 -20.98 -18.31 -13.27
N PRO A 311 -20.99 -17.02 -12.90
CA PRO A 311 -20.15 -16.49 -11.82
C PRO A 311 -20.21 -17.31 -10.52
N ASP A 312 -21.40 -17.67 -10.06
CA ASP A 312 -21.60 -18.38 -8.79
C ASP A 312 -21.12 -19.84 -8.86
N GLU A 313 -21.35 -20.52 -9.99
CA GLU A 313 -20.85 -21.87 -10.21
C GLU A 313 -19.31 -21.89 -10.24
N ALA A 314 -18.69 -20.91 -10.90
CA ALA A 314 -17.24 -20.79 -10.98
C ALA A 314 -16.61 -20.52 -9.60
N GLU A 315 -17.23 -19.67 -8.79
CA GLU A 315 -16.81 -19.44 -7.40
C GLU A 315 -16.93 -20.72 -6.56
N SER A 316 -18.03 -21.45 -6.69
CA SER A 316 -18.22 -22.74 -6.00
C SER A 316 -17.16 -23.78 -6.41
N VAL A 317 -16.83 -23.86 -7.70
CA VAL A 317 -15.75 -24.74 -8.20
C VAL A 317 -14.40 -24.34 -7.61
N ALA A 318 -14.05 -23.06 -7.62
CA ALA A 318 -12.80 -22.57 -7.04
C ALA A 318 -12.71 -22.90 -5.54
N ALA A 319 -13.76 -22.60 -4.78
CA ALA A 319 -13.82 -22.88 -3.35
C ALA A 319 -13.64 -24.38 -3.05
N LYS A 320 -14.30 -25.25 -3.84
CA LYS A 320 -14.18 -26.71 -3.69
C LYS A 320 -12.79 -27.23 -4.03
N LEU A 321 -12.16 -26.73 -5.10
CA LEU A 321 -10.79 -27.10 -5.47
C LEU A 321 -9.81 -26.75 -4.33
N LEU A 322 -9.92 -25.55 -3.78
CA LEU A 322 -9.05 -25.09 -2.70
C LEU A 322 -9.26 -25.89 -1.40
N SER A 323 -10.51 -26.21 -1.04
CA SER A 323 -10.81 -26.96 0.19
C SER A 323 -10.41 -28.43 0.09
N GLU A 324 -10.65 -29.07 -1.06
CA GLU A 324 -10.37 -30.51 -1.27
C GLU A 324 -8.93 -30.78 -1.72
N ARG A 325 -8.16 -29.74 -2.07
CA ARG A 325 -6.82 -29.87 -2.69
C ARG A 325 -6.84 -30.79 -3.91
N GLY A 326 -7.96 -30.75 -4.64
CA GLY A 326 -8.28 -31.70 -5.70
C GLY A 326 -7.97 -31.18 -7.10
N ARG A 327 -8.43 -31.97 -8.07
CA ARG A 327 -8.47 -31.60 -9.49
C ARG A 327 -9.86 -31.86 -10.04
N ARG A 328 -10.40 -30.92 -10.83
CA ARG A 328 -11.73 -31.03 -11.43
C ARG A 328 -11.72 -30.42 -12.82
N GLU A 329 -12.29 -31.12 -13.80
CA GLU A 329 -12.40 -30.65 -15.20
C GLU A 329 -11.04 -30.18 -15.77
N GLY A 330 -9.97 -30.90 -15.43
CA GLY A 330 -8.60 -30.59 -15.86
C GLY A 330 -7.90 -29.48 -15.08
N ILE A 331 -8.59 -28.79 -14.17
CA ILE A 331 -8.05 -27.69 -13.35
C ILE A 331 -7.67 -28.22 -11.96
N GLY A 332 -6.41 -28.04 -11.58
CA GLY A 332 -5.89 -28.34 -10.24
C GLY A 332 -6.00 -27.15 -9.29
N HIS A 333 -6.08 -27.41 -7.99
CA HIS A 333 -6.05 -26.36 -6.97
C HIS A 333 -4.75 -25.53 -7.01
N GLU A 334 -3.64 -26.14 -7.45
CA GLU A 334 -2.32 -25.50 -7.60
C GLU A 334 -2.28 -24.42 -8.68
N GLU A 335 -3.29 -24.38 -9.55
CA GLU A 335 -3.45 -23.34 -10.57
C GLU A 335 -4.14 -22.08 -10.02
N LEU A 336 -4.79 -22.18 -8.85
CA LEU A 336 -5.50 -21.08 -8.19
C LEU A 336 -4.60 -20.34 -7.21
N ILE A 337 -5.05 -19.14 -6.81
CA ILE A 337 -4.34 -18.28 -5.86
C ILE A 337 -5.03 -18.34 -4.49
N GLU A 338 -4.26 -18.32 -3.42
CA GLU A 338 -4.73 -18.26 -2.04
C GLU A 338 -4.03 -17.14 -1.27
N LEU A 339 -4.71 -16.56 -0.29
CA LEU A 339 -4.02 -15.71 0.67
C LEU A 339 -3.18 -16.57 1.62
N PRO A 340 -1.95 -16.15 1.96
CA PRO A 340 -1.19 -16.81 3.00
C PRO A 340 -1.85 -16.57 4.36
N ASP A 341 -1.72 -17.55 5.28
CA ASP A 341 -2.12 -17.40 6.68
C ASP A 341 -1.57 -16.08 7.27
N LYS A 342 -2.37 -15.37 8.09
CA LYS A 342 -1.99 -14.07 8.68
C LYS A 342 -0.67 -14.08 9.46
N ARG A 343 -0.23 -15.25 9.91
CA ARG A 343 1.02 -15.45 10.66
C ARG A 343 2.22 -15.73 9.75
N PHE A 344 1.99 -16.08 8.48
CA PHE A 344 3.04 -16.42 7.53
C PHE A 344 4.01 -15.25 7.34
N PHE A 345 5.30 -15.53 7.50
CA PHE A 345 6.40 -14.64 7.13
C PHE A 345 6.29 -13.24 7.74
N ARG A 346 6.01 -13.18 9.04
CA ARG A 346 5.85 -11.94 9.81
C ARG A 346 7.14 -11.57 10.56
N ARG A 347 7.44 -10.28 10.61
CA ARG A 347 8.56 -9.61 11.32
C ARG A 347 8.06 -8.71 12.46
N LYS A 348 6.79 -8.30 12.39
CA LYS A 348 6.15 -7.41 13.36
C LYS A 348 4.80 -7.95 13.80
N GLY A 349 4.41 -7.55 15.01
CA GLY A 349 3.15 -7.96 15.63
C GLY A 349 3.28 -9.23 16.46
N VAL A 350 2.14 -9.72 16.95
CA VAL A 350 2.02 -10.95 17.73
C VAL A 350 2.65 -12.17 17.02
N PRO A 351 2.51 -12.36 15.69
CA PRO A 351 3.10 -13.52 15.02
C PRO A 351 4.53 -13.30 14.51
N ALA A 352 5.21 -12.22 14.93
CA ALA A 352 6.57 -11.92 14.50
C ALA A 352 7.51 -13.12 14.73
N PHE A 353 8.24 -13.50 13.68
CA PHE A 353 9.20 -14.60 13.65
C PHE A 353 8.64 -15.97 14.05
N THR A 354 7.31 -16.12 14.05
CA THR A 354 6.70 -17.45 14.13
C THR A 354 6.96 -18.19 12.82
N MET A 355 7.39 -19.45 12.92
CA MET A 355 7.62 -20.31 11.75
C MET A 355 6.30 -20.91 11.26
N ALA A 356 5.36 -20.05 10.89
CA ALA A 356 4.07 -20.43 10.31
C ALA A 356 4.18 -20.51 8.79
N GLY A 357 3.74 -21.62 8.22
CA GLY A 357 3.63 -21.88 6.79
C GLY A 357 2.51 -21.09 6.13
N VAL A 358 2.43 -21.17 4.80
CA VAL A 358 1.45 -20.39 4.01
C VAL A 358 0.01 -20.77 4.32
N ARG A 359 -0.23 -21.96 4.90
CA ARG A 359 -1.54 -22.43 5.34
C ARG A 359 -1.67 -22.52 6.86
N GLY A 360 -0.71 -21.97 7.59
CA GLY A 360 -0.74 -21.91 9.05
C GLY A 360 -0.22 -23.15 9.77
N ASP A 361 0.35 -24.11 9.04
CA ASP A 361 1.16 -25.19 9.58
C ASP A 361 2.39 -24.63 10.31
N ALA A 362 2.81 -25.28 11.39
CA ALA A 362 3.95 -24.84 12.18
C ALA A 362 5.18 -25.70 11.90
N PHE A 363 6.34 -25.07 11.77
CA PHE A 363 7.62 -25.75 11.60
C PHE A 363 8.38 -25.78 12.92
N ALA A 364 9.00 -26.93 13.23
CA ALA A 364 9.82 -27.10 14.43
C ALA A 364 11.29 -26.73 14.20
N LEU A 365 11.77 -26.85 12.96
CA LEU A 365 13.15 -26.60 12.56
C LEU A 365 13.23 -25.41 11.61
N VAL A 366 14.20 -24.53 11.83
CA VAL A 366 14.44 -23.34 11.00
C VAL A 366 14.74 -23.75 9.56
N GLU A 367 15.50 -24.82 9.36
CA GLU A 367 15.87 -25.33 8.03
C GLU A 367 14.66 -25.80 7.23
N ASP A 368 13.67 -26.42 7.89
CA ASP A 368 12.43 -26.83 7.24
C ASP A 368 11.60 -25.61 6.84
N TYR A 369 11.54 -24.61 7.72
CA TYR A 369 10.85 -23.36 7.42
C TYR A 369 11.52 -22.58 6.29
N VAL A 370 12.85 -22.50 6.26
CA VAL A 370 13.59 -21.83 5.19
C VAL A 370 13.36 -22.52 3.84
N ARG A 371 13.31 -23.86 3.80
CA ARG A 371 12.92 -24.60 2.59
C ARG A 371 11.48 -24.29 2.16
N HIS A 372 10.57 -24.16 3.12
CA HIS A 372 9.20 -23.75 2.87
C HIS A 372 9.12 -22.33 2.30
N LEU A 373 9.86 -21.37 2.85
CA LEU A 373 9.95 -20.00 2.34
C LEU A 373 10.51 -19.97 0.91
N ALA A 374 11.57 -20.75 0.63
CA ALA A 374 12.17 -20.85 -0.70
C ALA A 374 11.19 -21.36 -1.78
N ALA A 375 10.29 -22.26 -1.41
CA ALA A 375 9.25 -22.75 -2.32
C ALA A 375 8.15 -21.71 -2.61
N HIS A 376 7.88 -20.80 -1.67
CA HIS A 376 6.69 -19.95 -1.68
C HIS A 376 6.94 -18.45 -1.91
N LEU A 377 8.19 -17.99 -1.85
CA LEU A 377 8.57 -16.60 -2.13
C LEU A 377 9.20 -16.46 -3.53
N PRO A 378 9.25 -15.22 -4.08
CA PRO A 378 9.94 -14.95 -5.33
C PRO A 378 11.43 -15.32 -5.23
N GLU A 379 11.97 -15.98 -6.25
CA GLU A 379 13.37 -16.43 -6.26
C GLU A 379 14.37 -15.26 -6.11
N PRO A 380 14.24 -14.12 -6.83
CA PRO A 380 15.16 -13.00 -6.64
C PRO A 380 15.16 -12.46 -5.20
N TYR A 381 13.99 -12.43 -4.55
CA TYR A 381 13.85 -11.98 -3.17
C TYR A 381 14.60 -12.87 -2.18
N LEU A 382 14.74 -14.18 -2.45
CA LEU A 382 15.47 -15.11 -1.58
C LEU A 382 16.95 -14.73 -1.42
N HIS A 383 17.50 -14.01 -2.39
CA HIS A 383 18.90 -13.56 -2.39
C HIS A 383 19.08 -12.14 -1.84
N SER A 384 17.99 -11.47 -1.46
CA SER A 384 18.00 -10.10 -0.93
C SER A 384 18.67 -10.00 0.45
N ARG A 385 19.12 -8.79 0.81
CA ARG A 385 19.66 -8.50 2.14
C ARG A 385 18.61 -8.72 3.23
N ASP A 386 17.38 -8.29 2.97
CA ASP A 386 16.26 -8.44 3.91
C ASP A 386 15.95 -9.92 4.20
N MET A 387 15.95 -10.79 3.17
CA MET A 387 15.73 -12.22 3.40
C MET A 387 16.87 -12.85 4.23
N LYS A 388 18.13 -12.47 3.99
CA LYS A 388 19.26 -12.94 4.80
C LYS A 388 19.10 -12.56 6.27
N GLN A 389 18.76 -11.30 6.54
CA GLN A 389 18.53 -10.79 7.90
C GLN A 389 17.35 -11.48 8.58
N TYR A 390 16.28 -11.76 7.84
CA TYR A 390 15.14 -12.51 8.36
C TYR A 390 15.54 -13.92 8.81
N VAL A 391 16.30 -14.65 7.99
CA VAL A 391 16.78 -16.00 8.34
C VAL A 391 17.75 -15.98 9.52
N GLU A 392 18.62 -14.98 9.60
CA GLU A 392 19.49 -14.77 10.77
C GLU A 392 18.69 -14.54 12.05
N SER A 393 17.57 -13.82 11.97
CA SER A 393 16.70 -13.53 13.12
C SER A 393 15.87 -14.72 13.58
N LEU A 394 15.74 -15.76 12.76
CA LEU A 394 15.05 -17.02 13.12
C LEU A 394 15.94 -17.99 13.90
N ARG A 395 17.27 -17.84 13.81
CA ARG A 395 18.27 -18.68 14.47
C ARG A 395 18.64 -18.09 15.82
#